data_AF-A0A7G9SF23-F1
#
_entry.id   AF-A0A7G9SF23-F1
#
_cell.length_a   1.000
_cell.length_b   1.000
_cell.length_c   1.000
_cell.angle_alpha   90.00
_cell.angle_beta   90.00
_cell.angle_gamma   90.00
#
_symmetry.space_group_name_H-M   'P 1'
#
loop_
_entity.id
_entity.type
_entity.pdbx_description
1 polymer ?
#
loop_
_entity_poly.entity_id
_entity_poly.type
_entity_poly.pdbx_seq_one_letter_code
_entity_poly.pdbx_strand_id
1 'polypeptide(L)'
;MTGWINQPFPHDENLQAFEDEGNILVAVVDKTYGRSEDDEWERDREQFRLALENEFGQRFEDGNIGPGADLPAFLTLLKATTEVPNWIWIAALFFAGKPIQDGLEAWPKLAARLRPLLRIPAYLNRQGAALIAVEAITAELGAEPPSLQLLSYRLLHAGDLASLQEMQRSSEIAPAPATLYLGFVRHVFEIDAGGCIFRVEVEGTNSQTLRLS
;
A
#
# COMPACT_ATOMS: atom_id res chain seq x y z
N MET A 1 -28.97 19.77 20.44
CA MET A 1 -29.16 18.51 19.70
C MET A 1 -29.62 18.87 18.31
N THR A 2 -28.68 19.07 17.40
CA THR A 2 -28.92 19.35 16.00
C THR A 2 -28.07 18.35 15.24
N GLY A 3 -28.75 17.46 14.50
CA GLY A 3 -28.12 16.41 13.72
C GLY A 3 -27.34 17.03 12.57
N TRP A 4 -26.05 16.74 12.54
CA TRP A 4 -25.19 17.06 11.41
C TRP A 4 -25.37 15.97 10.38
N ILE A 5 -25.88 16.36 9.22
CA ILE A 5 -25.87 15.54 8.01
C ILE A 5 -24.43 15.59 7.51
N ASN A 6 -23.67 14.50 7.71
CA ASN A 6 -22.45 14.26 6.96
C ASN A 6 -22.79 14.46 5.48
N GLN A 7 -22.25 15.49 4.85
CA GLN A 7 -22.26 15.52 3.40
C GLN A 7 -21.45 14.31 2.93
N PRO A 8 -22.03 13.40 2.14
CA PRO A 8 -21.28 12.26 1.64
C PRO A 8 -20.13 12.78 0.78
N PHE A 9 -18.90 12.34 1.07
CA PHE A 9 -17.77 12.50 0.16
C PHE A 9 -18.21 12.03 -1.24
N PRO A 10 -17.81 12.72 -2.32
CA PRO A 10 -18.26 12.39 -3.67
C PRO A 10 -18.00 10.90 -3.96
N HIS A 11 -19.09 10.18 -4.21
CA HIS A 11 -19.13 8.74 -4.38
C HIS A 11 -18.33 8.26 -5.60
N ASP A 12 -17.39 7.34 -5.32
CA ASP A 12 -17.03 6.10 -6.05
C ASP A 12 -16.58 6.12 -7.52
N GLU A 13 -16.93 7.08 -8.38
CA GLU A 13 -16.67 6.92 -9.82
C GLU A 13 -15.19 7.08 -10.24
N ASN A 14 -14.33 7.70 -9.41
CA ASN A 14 -12.90 7.86 -9.71
C ASN A 14 -11.99 6.81 -9.07
N LEU A 15 -12.49 5.96 -8.16
CA LEU A 15 -11.65 4.96 -7.48
C LEU A 15 -11.25 3.80 -8.40
N GLN A 16 -12.01 3.55 -9.47
CA GLN A 16 -11.79 2.41 -10.35
C GLN A 16 -10.42 2.45 -11.06
N ALA A 17 -9.89 3.65 -11.35
CA ALA A 17 -8.54 3.80 -11.90
C ALA A 17 -7.42 3.43 -10.90
N PHE A 18 -7.69 3.59 -9.61
CA PHE A 18 -6.75 3.25 -8.53
C PHE A 18 -6.77 1.76 -8.17
N GLU A 19 -7.83 1.05 -8.54
CA GLU A 19 -8.03 -0.38 -8.24
C GLU A 19 -7.50 -1.33 -9.32
N ASP A 20 -6.92 -0.80 -10.40
CA ASP A 20 -6.24 -1.63 -11.41
C ASP A 20 -5.06 -2.38 -10.79
N GLU A 21 -5.00 -3.70 -11.02
CA GLU A 21 -4.08 -4.62 -10.35
C GLU A 21 -2.60 -4.38 -10.71
N GLY A 22 -2.32 -3.62 -11.76
CA GLY A 22 -0.96 -3.19 -12.12
C GLY A 22 -0.48 -1.93 -11.39
N ASN A 23 -1.40 -1.15 -10.81
CA ASN A 23 -1.10 0.15 -10.25
C ASN A 23 -0.58 0.06 -8.81
N ILE A 24 0.36 0.93 -8.48
CA ILE A 24 0.84 1.12 -7.11
C ILE A 24 0.15 2.38 -6.59
N LEU A 25 -0.88 2.20 -5.78
CA LEU A 25 -1.61 3.28 -5.13
C LEU A 25 -0.96 3.61 -3.79
N VAL A 26 -0.85 4.91 -3.53
CA VAL A 26 -0.46 5.49 -2.25
C VAL A 26 -1.57 6.42 -1.80
N ALA A 27 -2.04 6.23 -0.57
CA ALA A 27 -3.04 7.07 0.07
C ALA A 27 -2.40 7.80 1.25
N VAL A 28 -2.14 9.10 1.09
CA VAL A 28 -1.57 9.94 2.15
C VAL A 28 -2.70 10.46 3.03
N VAL A 29 -2.65 10.22 4.33
CA VAL A 29 -3.70 10.68 5.26
C VAL A 29 -3.74 12.21 5.29
N ASP A 30 -4.95 12.78 5.18
CA ASP A 30 -5.14 14.22 5.33
C ASP A 30 -4.97 14.61 6.81
N LYS A 31 -3.79 15.12 7.14
CA LYS A 31 -3.45 15.53 8.50
C LYS A 31 -4.22 16.78 8.96
N THR A 32 -4.86 17.54 8.07
CA THR A 32 -5.60 18.76 8.44
C THR A 32 -7.01 18.43 8.95
N TYR A 33 -7.50 17.21 8.70
CA TYR A 33 -8.79 16.75 9.17
C TYR A 33 -8.91 16.82 10.71
N GLY A 34 -10.06 17.34 11.17
CA GLY A 34 -10.37 17.47 12.60
C GLY A 34 -9.65 18.60 13.34
N ARG A 35 -9.00 19.55 12.64
CA ARG A 35 -8.22 20.64 13.28
C ARG A 35 -8.94 21.99 13.44
N SER A 36 -9.96 22.31 12.64
CA SER A 36 -10.60 23.64 12.65
C SER A 36 -12.07 23.59 12.20
N GLU A 37 -12.78 24.72 12.34
CA GLU A 37 -14.11 24.94 11.74
C GLU A 37 -14.01 24.94 10.19
N ASP A 38 -15.12 24.61 9.52
CA ASP A 38 -15.18 24.12 8.14
C ASP A 38 -14.46 25.02 7.10
N ASP A 39 -14.60 26.34 7.17
CA ASP A 39 -14.04 27.26 6.16
C ASP A 39 -12.49 27.35 6.20
N GLU A 40 -11.87 27.18 7.37
CA GLU A 40 -10.41 27.15 7.50
C GLU A 40 -9.84 25.79 7.07
N TRP A 41 -10.61 24.72 7.29
CA TRP A 41 -10.19 23.36 6.96
C TRP A 41 -10.05 23.16 5.45
N GLU A 42 -11.01 23.61 4.65
CA GLU A 42 -10.95 23.46 3.17
C GLU A 42 -9.69 24.12 2.59
N ARG A 43 -9.35 25.32 3.08
CA ARG A 43 -8.16 26.06 2.63
C ARG A 43 -6.88 25.34 3.02
N ASP A 44 -6.78 24.89 4.27
CA ASP A 44 -5.58 24.24 4.77
C ASP A 44 -5.38 22.84 4.14
N ARG A 45 -6.48 22.12 3.90
CA ARG A 45 -6.53 20.87 3.14
C ARG A 45 -5.99 21.05 1.73
N GLU A 46 -6.47 22.04 0.99
CA GLU A 46 -6.01 22.32 -0.37
C GLU A 46 -4.53 22.75 -0.41
N GLN A 47 -4.09 23.58 0.54
CA GLN A 47 -2.67 23.93 0.68
C GLN A 47 -1.80 22.70 0.95
N PHE A 48 -2.27 21.78 1.78
CA PHE A 48 -1.56 20.54 2.05
C PHE A 48 -1.48 19.65 0.81
N ARG A 49 -2.58 19.49 0.06
CA ARG A 49 -2.61 18.76 -1.23
C ARG A 49 -1.61 19.34 -2.22
N LEU A 50 -1.64 20.66 -2.44
CA LEU A 50 -0.72 21.34 -3.37
C LEU A 50 0.75 21.22 -2.93
N ALA A 51 1.01 21.22 -1.62
CA ALA A 51 2.35 20.99 -1.09
C ALA A 51 2.85 19.57 -1.43
N LEU A 52 2.00 18.54 -1.29
CA LEU A 52 2.32 17.17 -1.72
C LEU A 52 2.59 17.11 -3.22
N GLU A 53 1.75 17.74 -4.05
CA GLU A 53 1.96 17.75 -5.50
C GLU A 53 3.27 18.41 -5.90
N ASN A 54 3.63 19.51 -5.25
CA ASN A 54 4.88 20.22 -5.48
C ASN A 54 6.10 19.43 -4.99
N GLU A 55 5.99 18.76 -3.83
CA GLU A 55 7.09 17.95 -3.27
C GLU A 55 7.38 16.69 -4.11
N PHE A 56 6.33 16.00 -4.55
CA PHE A 56 6.46 14.70 -5.21
C PHE A 56 6.35 14.78 -6.74
N GLY A 57 5.99 15.95 -7.30
CA GLY A 57 5.87 16.15 -8.75
C GLY A 57 4.77 15.33 -9.40
N GLN A 58 3.75 14.94 -8.63
CA GLN A 58 2.66 14.08 -9.08
C GLN A 58 1.32 14.59 -8.57
N ARG A 59 0.25 14.37 -9.34
CA ARG A 59 -1.09 14.79 -8.96
C ARG A 59 -1.63 13.92 -7.83
N PHE A 60 -2.34 14.55 -6.90
CA PHE A 60 -3.10 13.90 -5.85
C PHE A 60 -4.60 14.16 -6.04
N GLU A 61 -5.39 13.12 -5.84
CA GLU A 61 -6.85 13.15 -5.90
C GLU A 61 -7.45 12.92 -4.52
N ASP A 62 -8.63 13.47 -4.29
CA ASP A 62 -9.33 13.28 -3.03
C ASP A 62 -9.84 11.85 -2.91
N GLY A 63 -9.73 11.28 -1.71
CA GLY A 63 -10.25 9.96 -1.40
C GLY A 63 -10.55 9.77 0.07
N ASN A 64 -11.14 8.62 0.37
CA ASN A 64 -11.39 8.16 1.72
C ASN A 64 -10.88 6.72 1.84
N ILE A 65 -10.17 6.42 2.91
CA ILE A 65 -9.57 5.10 3.15
C ILE A 65 -10.05 4.46 4.45
N GLY A 66 -11.15 4.94 5.01
CA GLY A 66 -11.76 4.31 6.18
C GLY A 66 -13.27 4.49 6.23
N PRO A 67 -14.07 3.50 5.80
CA PRO A 67 -15.50 3.64 5.86
C PRO A 67 -15.94 3.63 7.33
N GLY A 68 -16.79 4.59 7.70
CA GLY A 68 -17.35 4.72 9.03
C GLY A 68 -16.53 5.58 10.00
N ALA A 69 -15.19 5.53 9.94
CA ALA A 69 -14.34 6.51 10.65
C ALA A 69 -14.09 7.79 9.86
N ASP A 70 -14.43 7.77 8.56
CA ASP A 70 -14.29 8.89 7.65
C ASP A 70 -12.84 9.40 7.65
N LEU A 71 -11.93 8.56 7.16
CA LEU A 71 -10.50 8.88 7.13
C LEU A 71 -10.14 9.49 5.77
N PRO A 72 -10.18 10.84 5.61
CA PRO A 72 -9.83 11.48 4.36
C PRO A 72 -8.36 11.29 4.03
N ALA A 73 -8.09 11.10 2.75
CA ALA A 73 -6.76 10.92 2.21
C ALA A 73 -6.62 11.58 0.84
N PHE A 74 -5.37 11.75 0.45
CA PHE A 74 -4.96 12.15 -0.88
C PHE A 74 -4.35 10.94 -1.59
N LEU A 75 -5.01 10.50 -2.66
CA LEU A 75 -4.67 9.33 -3.45
C LEU A 75 -3.75 9.72 -4.60
N THR A 76 -2.76 8.89 -4.86
CA THR A 76 -1.88 9.07 -6.00
C THR A 76 -1.34 7.74 -6.49
N LEU A 77 -0.99 7.68 -7.77
CA LEU A 77 -0.43 6.48 -8.40
C LEU A 77 1.05 6.67 -8.66
N LEU A 78 1.86 5.72 -8.21
CA LEU A 78 3.24 5.64 -8.64
C LEU A 78 3.25 5.14 -10.09
N LYS A 79 3.42 6.08 -11.02
CA LYS A 79 3.48 5.76 -12.46
C LYS A 79 4.66 4.83 -12.73
N ALA A 80 4.39 3.74 -13.46
CA ALA A 80 5.43 2.90 -14.05
C ALA A 80 6.32 3.79 -14.94
N THR A 81 7.61 3.82 -14.64
CA THR A 81 8.59 4.60 -15.43
C THR A 81 9.06 3.79 -16.62
N THR A 82 9.66 4.47 -17.59
CA THR A 82 10.45 3.85 -18.67
C THR A 82 11.55 2.92 -18.16
N GLU A 83 11.97 3.08 -16.90
CA GLU A 83 12.99 2.26 -16.24
C GLU A 83 12.48 0.89 -15.77
N VAL A 84 11.16 0.75 -15.61
CA VAL A 84 10.52 -0.51 -15.17
C VAL A 84 9.33 -0.87 -16.07
N PRO A 85 9.55 -1.01 -17.39
CA PRO A 85 8.47 -1.11 -18.37
C PRO A 85 7.64 -2.40 -18.23
N ASN A 86 8.21 -3.44 -17.63
CA ASN A 86 7.57 -4.75 -17.49
C ASN A 86 6.93 -4.96 -16.11
N TRP A 87 6.83 -3.92 -15.27
CA TRP A 87 6.33 -4.04 -13.89
C TRP A 87 4.98 -4.77 -13.81
N ILE A 88 4.03 -4.42 -14.67
CA ILE A 88 2.68 -5.00 -14.65
C ILE A 88 2.74 -6.53 -14.80
N TRP A 89 3.60 -7.03 -15.69
CA TRP A 89 3.79 -8.46 -15.90
C TRP A 89 4.48 -9.13 -14.72
N ILE A 90 5.50 -8.50 -14.16
CA ILE A 90 6.23 -9.01 -12.98
C ILE A 90 5.28 -9.13 -11.79
N ALA A 91 4.50 -8.07 -11.51
CA ALA A 91 3.50 -8.06 -10.46
C ALA A 91 2.42 -9.13 -10.70
N ALA A 92 1.91 -9.27 -11.92
CA ALA A 92 0.91 -10.28 -12.26
C ALA A 92 1.43 -11.71 -12.02
N LEU A 93 2.68 -12.02 -12.43
CA LEU A 93 3.29 -13.32 -12.19
C LEU A 93 3.48 -13.59 -10.69
N PHE A 94 3.95 -12.58 -9.94
CA PHE A 94 4.12 -12.67 -8.50
C PHE A 94 2.78 -12.97 -7.80
N PHE A 95 1.72 -12.23 -8.10
CA PHE A 95 0.39 -12.45 -7.52
C PHE A 95 -0.32 -13.71 -8.06
N ALA A 96 0.12 -14.28 -9.18
CA ALA A 96 -0.29 -15.60 -9.62
C ALA A 96 0.43 -16.74 -8.86
N GLY A 97 1.29 -16.41 -7.89
CA GLY A 97 2.08 -17.37 -7.12
C GLY A 97 3.14 -18.11 -7.94
N LYS A 98 3.53 -17.54 -9.10
CA LYS A 98 4.57 -18.10 -9.96
C LYS A 98 5.95 -17.66 -9.47
N PRO A 99 6.96 -18.54 -9.52
CA PRO A 99 8.32 -18.13 -9.25
C PRO A 99 8.79 -17.15 -10.33
N ILE A 100 9.34 -16.01 -9.90
CA ILE A 100 9.96 -15.02 -10.77
C ILE A 100 11.48 -15.02 -10.53
N GLN A 101 12.24 -15.00 -11.61
CA GLN A 101 13.72 -14.97 -11.61
C GLN A 101 14.25 -13.77 -12.41
N ASP A 102 13.47 -13.29 -13.38
CA ASP A 102 13.79 -12.12 -14.18
C ASP A 102 13.09 -10.87 -13.65
N GLY A 103 13.71 -9.71 -13.83
CA GLY A 103 13.10 -8.41 -13.46
C GLY A 103 13.05 -8.16 -11.95
N LEU A 104 13.86 -8.87 -11.16
CA LEU A 104 13.92 -8.70 -9.70
C LEU A 104 14.42 -7.31 -9.29
N GLU A 105 15.21 -6.67 -10.15
CA GLU A 105 15.70 -5.31 -9.96
C GLU A 105 14.59 -4.25 -10.00
N ALA A 106 13.40 -4.59 -10.49
CA ALA A 106 12.22 -3.72 -10.50
C ALA A 106 11.76 -3.35 -9.09
N TRP A 107 11.80 -4.33 -8.17
CA TRP A 107 11.30 -4.20 -6.81
C TRP A 107 12.03 -3.12 -6.00
N PRO A 108 13.37 -3.17 -5.84
CA PRO A 108 14.08 -2.14 -5.08
C PRO A 108 14.01 -0.76 -5.73
N LYS A 109 13.96 -0.68 -7.08
CA LYS A 109 13.81 0.61 -7.79
C LYS A 109 12.47 1.27 -7.50
N LEU A 110 11.37 0.52 -7.55
CA LEU A 110 10.03 1.04 -7.26
C LEU A 110 9.86 1.33 -5.76
N ALA A 111 10.39 0.48 -4.89
CA ALA A 111 10.42 0.73 -3.45
C ALA A 111 11.16 2.05 -3.13
N ALA A 112 12.32 2.30 -3.73
CA ALA A 112 13.07 3.53 -3.55
C ALA A 112 12.28 4.79 -3.96
N ARG A 113 11.45 4.70 -5.01
CA ARG A 113 10.55 5.79 -5.43
C ARG A 113 9.35 5.97 -4.51
N LEU A 114 8.91 4.90 -3.87
CA LEU A 114 7.82 4.92 -2.89
C LEU A 114 8.28 5.51 -1.55
N ARG A 115 9.53 5.28 -1.13
CA ARG A 115 10.06 5.69 0.19
C ARG A 115 9.85 7.17 0.55
N PRO A 116 10.04 8.16 -0.34
CA PRO A 116 9.76 9.55 -0.02
C PRO A 116 8.32 9.79 0.43
N LEU A 117 7.33 9.15 -0.23
CA LEU A 117 5.90 9.27 0.11
C LEU A 117 5.57 8.64 1.47
N LEU A 118 6.38 7.67 1.92
CA LEU A 118 6.20 6.99 3.20
C LEU A 118 6.82 7.72 4.40
N ARG A 119 7.39 8.92 4.20
CA ARG A 119 7.86 9.79 5.30
C ARG A 119 6.72 10.46 6.06
N ILE A 120 5.54 10.45 5.47
CA ILE A 120 4.29 10.94 6.03
C ILE A 120 3.33 9.77 6.21
N PRO A 121 2.36 9.85 7.14
CA PRO A 121 1.37 8.79 7.32
C PRO A 121 0.65 8.47 6.01
N ALA A 122 0.86 7.26 5.50
CA ALA A 122 0.34 6.81 4.23
C ALA A 122 0.00 5.32 4.28
N TYR A 123 -0.97 4.93 3.46
CA TYR A 123 -1.41 3.55 3.25
C TYR A 123 -1.19 3.15 1.80
N LEU A 124 -1.01 1.85 1.58
CA LEU A 124 -0.63 1.27 0.30
C LEU A 124 -1.67 0.27 -0.13
N ASN A 125 -1.92 0.17 -1.44
CA ASN A 125 -2.60 -1.01 -1.95
C ASN A 125 -1.71 -2.26 -1.89
N ARG A 126 -2.26 -3.42 -2.26
CA ARG A 126 -1.57 -4.72 -2.25
C ARG A 126 -0.20 -4.68 -2.96
N GLN A 127 -0.12 -3.97 -4.07
CA GLN A 127 1.08 -3.84 -4.91
C GLN A 127 2.15 -2.99 -4.22
N GLY A 128 1.77 -1.82 -3.68
CA GLY A 128 2.67 -0.98 -2.89
C GLY A 128 3.17 -1.70 -1.63
N ALA A 129 2.28 -2.40 -0.93
CA ALA A 129 2.65 -3.19 0.24
C ALA A 129 3.61 -4.33 -0.12
N ALA A 130 3.43 -4.98 -1.27
CA ALA A 130 4.37 -6.02 -1.74
C ALA A 130 5.77 -5.46 -2.03
N LEU A 131 5.90 -4.23 -2.55
CA LEU A 131 7.20 -3.58 -2.72
C LEU A 131 7.94 -3.44 -1.39
N ILE A 132 7.25 -2.99 -0.34
CA ILE A 132 7.81 -2.85 1.01
C ILE A 132 8.13 -4.22 1.60
N ALA A 133 7.31 -5.23 1.36
CA ALA A 133 7.57 -6.58 1.84
C ALA A 133 8.85 -7.17 1.21
N VAL A 134 9.00 -7.07 -0.11
CA VAL A 134 10.19 -7.55 -0.82
C VAL A 134 11.44 -6.76 -0.45
N GLU A 135 11.33 -5.45 -0.27
CA GLU A 135 12.43 -4.62 0.21
C GLU A 135 12.89 -5.06 1.61
N ALA A 136 11.94 -5.35 2.52
CA ALA A 136 12.26 -5.83 3.86
C ALA A 136 12.96 -7.20 3.84
N ILE A 137 12.53 -8.12 2.96
CA ILE A 137 13.20 -9.41 2.74
C ILE A 137 14.61 -9.22 2.19
N THR A 138 14.77 -8.33 1.21
CA THR A 138 16.07 -8.05 0.59
C THR A 138 17.05 -7.48 1.62
N ALA A 139 16.59 -6.59 2.50
CA ALA A 139 17.38 -6.06 3.60
C ALA A 139 17.78 -7.14 4.61
N GLU A 140 16.86 -8.04 4.96
CA GLU A 140 17.11 -9.18 5.87
C GLU A 140 18.11 -10.19 5.28
N LEU A 141 18.05 -10.44 3.97
CA LEU A 141 18.99 -11.31 3.26
C LEU A 141 20.37 -10.65 3.03
N GLY A 142 20.43 -9.31 3.04
CA GLY A 142 21.63 -8.54 2.74
C GLY A 142 22.05 -8.55 1.26
N ALA A 143 21.23 -9.14 0.39
CA ALA A 143 21.43 -9.22 -1.06
C ALA A 143 20.10 -9.44 -1.79
N GLU A 144 20.09 -9.18 -3.10
CA GLU A 144 18.95 -9.52 -3.97
C GLU A 144 18.73 -11.04 -3.97
N PRO A 145 17.51 -11.52 -3.69
CA PRO A 145 17.22 -12.96 -3.74
C PRO A 145 17.29 -13.48 -5.18
N PRO A 146 17.73 -14.72 -5.42
CA PRO A 146 17.82 -15.28 -6.77
C PRO A 146 16.45 -15.60 -7.41
N SER A 147 15.39 -15.64 -6.60
CA SER A 147 14.01 -15.80 -7.06
C SER A 147 13.04 -15.28 -6.01
N LEU A 148 11.85 -14.85 -6.44
CA LEU A 148 10.73 -14.55 -5.55
C LEU A 148 9.52 -15.38 -5.95
N GLN A 149 8.77 -15.90 -4.97
CA GLN A 149 7.47 -16.52 -5.20
C GLN A 149 6.53 -16.17 -4.06
N LEU A 150 5.36 -15.62 -4.40
CA LEU A 150 4.30 -15.46 -3.42
C LEU A 150 3.67 -16.82 -3.10
N LEU A 151 3.73 -17.22 -1.84
CA LEU A 151 3.12 -18.46 -1.35
C LEU A 151 1.71 -18.22 -0.83
N SER A 152 1.51 -17.10 -0.10
CA SER A 152 0.19 -16.65 0.33
C SER A 152 0.14 -15.15 0.53
N TYR A 153 -1.06 -14.59 0.42
CA TYR A 153 -1.39 -13.22 0.75
C TYR A 153 -2.72 -13.15 1.48
N ARG A 154 -2.73 -12.49 2.63
CA ARG A 154 -3.91 -12.32 3.49
C ARG A 154 -4.05 -10.88 3.96
N LEU A 155 -5.28 -10.52 4.28
CA LEU A 155 -5.63 -9.25 4.90
C LEU A 155 -5.99 -9.50 6.37
N LEU A 156 -5.34 -8.80 7.29
CA LEU A 156 -5.80 -8.69 8.66
C LEU A 156 -6.48 -7.33 8.84
N HIS A 157 -7.57 -7.29 9.58
CA HIS A 157 -8.33 -6.05 9.81
C HIS A 157 -7.90 -5.40 11.12
N ALA A 158 -8.10 -4.09 11.24
CA ALA A 158 -7.91 -3.37 12.49
C ALA A 158 -8.67 -4.05 13.64
N GLY A 159 -7.97 -4.35 14.73
CA GLY A 159 -8.50 -5.11 15.87
C GLY A 159 -8.14 -6.61 15.85
N ASP A 160 -7.59 -7.13 14.75
CA ASP A 160 -6.98 -8.46 14.75
C ASP A 160 -5.64 -8.43 15.52
N LEU A 161 -5.60 -9.17 16.63
CA LEU A 161 -4.44 -9.27 17.52
C LEU A 161 -3.53 -10.45 17.17
N ALA A 162 -3.83 -11.18 16.08
CA ALA A 162 -2.99 -12.28 15.64
C ALA A 162 -1.54 -11.81 15.43
N SER A 163 -0.62 -12.39 16.19
CA SER A 163 0.80 -12.16 15.99
C SER A 163 1.29 -12.91 14.74
N LEU A 164 2.27 -12.35 14.04
CA LEU A 164 2.89 -13.03 12.89
C LEU A 164 3.39 -14.43 13.22
N GLN A 165 3.74 -14.74 14.47
CA GLN A 165 4.30 -16.03 14.87
C GLN A 165 3.21 -17.11 15.02
N GLU A 166 2.01 -16.72 15.43
CA GLU A 166 0.89 -17.63 15.71
C GLU A 166 0.07 -17.96 14.45
N MET A 167 0.23 -17.17 13.39
CA MET A 167 -0.48 -17.40 12.14
C MET A 167 -0.10 -18.76 11.52
N GLN A 168 -1.13 -19.55 11.20
CA GLN A 168 -0.94 -20.78 10.43
C GLN A 168 -0.47 -20.45 9.01
N ARG A 169 0.37 -21.33 8.43
CA ARG A 169 0.71 -21.24 7.01
C ARG A 169 -0.55 -21.36 6.17
N SER A 170 -0.58 -20.62 5.07
CA SER A 170 -1.67 -20.67 4.10
C SER A 170 -1.09 -20.79 2.69
N SER A 171 -1.91 -21.22 1.75
CA SER A 171 -1.63 -21.13 0.31
C SER A 171 -2.62 -20.19 -0.40
N GLU A 172 -3.43 -19.47 0.36
CA GLU A 172 -4.42 -18.54 -0.16
C GLU A 172 -3.73 -17.25 -0.62
N ILE A 173 -4.08 -16.78 -1.81
CA ILE A 173 -3.71 -15.45 -2.32
C ILE A 173 -5.02 -14.66 -2.45
N ALA A 174 -5.35 -13.90 -1.41
CA ALA A 174 -6.58 -13.12 -1.36
C ALA A 174 -6.62 -12.02 -2.44
N PRO A 175 -7.82 -11.55 -2.85
CA PRO A 175 -7.94 -10.37 -3.69
C PRO A 175 -7.40 -9.12 -2.98
N ALA A 176 -7.09 -8.08 -3.77
CA ALA A 176 -6.74 -6.78 -3.20
C ALA A 176 -7.93 -6.19 -2.41
N PRO A 177 -7.68 -5.48 -1.29
CA PRO A 177 -8.74 -4.75 -0.60
C PRO A 177 -9.19 -3.57 -1.48
N ALA A 178 -10.47 -3.19 -1.37
CA ALA A 178 -10.92 -1.96 -2.00
C ALA A 178 -10.21 -0.75 -1.38
N THR A 179 -10.00 0.30 -2.17
CA THR A 179 -9.26 1.50 -1.74
C THR A 179 -9.84 2.10 -0.45
N LEU A 180 -11.17 2.04 -0.33
CA LEU A 180 -11.89 2.54 0.84
C LEU A 180 -11.44 1.89 2.15
N TYR A 181 -10.90 0.66 2.17
CA TYR A 181 -10.53 -0.03 3.41
C TYR A 181 -9.03 0.08 3.77
N LEU A 182 -8.21 0.80 2.99
CA LEU A 182 -6.75 0.78 3.17
C LEU A 182 -6.28 1.23 4.55
N GLY A 183 -7.01 2.12 5.22
CA GLY A 183 -6.72 2.60 6.57
C GLY A 183 -6.97 1.56 7.68
N PHE A 184 -7.61 0.44 7.35
CA PHE A 184 -8.00 -0.60 8.31
C PHE A 184 -7.44 -1.98 8.00
N VAL A 185 -6.51 -2.08 7.05
CA VAL A 185 -5.94 -3.37 6.64
C VAL A 185 -4.44 -3.43 6.90
N ARG A 186 -4.00 -4.61 7.36
CA ARG A 186 -2.61 -5.04 7.43
C ARG A 186 -2.42 -6.09 6.35
N HIS A 187 -1.44 -5.89 5.49
CA HIS A 187 -1.11 -6.83 4.43
C HIS A 187 -0.14 -7.87 4.98
N VAL A 188 -0.48 -9.16 4.88
CA VAL A 188 0.42 -10.24 5.29
C VAL A 188 0.77 -11.10 4.10
N PHE A 189 2.05 -11.15 3.78
CA PHE A 189 2.63 -11.94 2.69
C PHE A 189 3.42 -13.12 3.26
N GLU A 190 3.30 -14.30 2.67
CA GLU A 190 4.31 -15.35 2.80
C GLU A 190 5.02 -15.50 1.45
N ILE A 191 6.33 -15.31 1.46
CA ILE A 191 7.16 -15.22 0.25
C ILE A 191 8.32 -16.20 0.38
N ASP A 192 8.51 -17.02 -0.64
CA ASP A 192 9.76 -17.76 -0.85
C ASP A 192 10.74 -16.86 -1.61
N ALA A 193 11.89 -16.61 -1.01
CA ALA A 193 12.98 -15.82 -1.56
C ALA A 193 14.24 -16.70 -1.66
N GLY A 194 14.38 -17.40 -2.79
CA GLY A 194 15.53 -18.28 -3.04
C GLY A 194 15.64 -19.49 -2.10
N GLY A 195 14.51 -20.06 -1.68
CA GLY A 195 14.42 -21.18 -0.75
C GLY A 195 14.30 -20.77 0.72
N CYS A 196 14.42 -19.48 1.03
CA CYS A 196 14.17 -18.93 2.36
C CYS A 196 12.74 -18.40 2.43
N ILE A 197 11.96 -18.86 3.41
CA ILE A 197 10.55 -18.48 3.51
C ILE A 197 10.41 -17.38 4.55
N PHE A 198 9.81 -16.27 4.14
CA PHE A 198 9.52 -15.12 4.97
C PHE A 198 8.01 -14.92 5.10
N ARG A 199 7.58 -14.50 6.28
CA ARG A 199 6.27 -13.91 6.51
C ARG A 199 6.48 -12.44 6.80
N VAL A 200 5.86 -11.57 6.00
CA VAL A 200 6.03 -10.13 6.11
C VAL A 200 4.68 -9.47 6.27
N GLU A 201 4.56 -8.65 7.30
CA GLU A 201 3.44 -7.75 7.50
C GLU A 201 3.80 -6.35 7.02
N VAL A 202 2.85 -5.68 6.40
CA VAL A 202 2.94 -4.27 6.03
C VAL A 202 1.67 -3.55 6.47
N GLU A 203 1.85 -2.52 7.30
CA GLU A 203 0.79 -1.65 7.81
C GLU A 203 1.17 -0.19 7.57
N GLY A 204 0.56 0.42 6.55
CA GLY A 204 0.89 1.77 6.14
C GLY A 204 2.37 1.93 5.79
N THR A 205 3.11 2.62 6.66
CA THR A 205 4.55 2.89 6.50
C THR A 205 5.44 1.91 7.27
N ASN A 206 4.85 1.04 8.09
CA ASN A 206 5.56 0.08 8.93
C ASN A 206 5.57 -1.30 8.26
N SER A 207 6.64 -2.06 8.51
CA SER A 207 6.70 -3.47 8.16
C SER A 207 7.36 -4.30 9.25
N GLN A 208 6.94 -5.55 9.36
CA GLN A 208 7.53 -6.55 10.25
C GLN A 208 7.83 -7.83 9.46
N THR A 209 9.04 -8.35 9.59
CA THR A 209 9.48 -9.56 8.91
C THR A 209 9.73 -10.68 9.91
N LEU A 210 9.31 -11.89 9.55
CA LEU A 210 9.56 -13.12 10.28
C LEU A 210 10.11 -14.18 9.31
N ARG A 211 11.34 -14.64 9.52
CA ARG A 211 11.88 -15.79 8.79
C ARG A 211 11.32 -17.10 9.36
N LEU A 212 10.76 -17.94 8.49
CA LEU A 212 10.12 -19.20 8.87
C LEU A 212 11.00 -20.43 8.63
N SER A 213 11.90 -20.37 7.65
CA SER A 213 12.91 -21.39 7.34
C SER A 213 14.02 -20.81 6.48
#